data_AF-A0A535D0Q5-F1
#
_entry.id   AF-A0A535D0Q5-F1
#
_cell.length_a   1.000
_cell.length_b   1.000
_cell.length_c   1.000
_cell.angle_alpha   90.00
_cell.angle_beta   90.00
_cell.angle_gamma   90.00
#
_symmetry.space_group_name_H-M   'P 1'
#
loop_
_entity.id
_entity.type
_entity.pdbx_description
1 polymer ?
#
loop_
_entity_poly.entity_id
_entity_poly.type
_entity_poly.pdbx_seq_one_letter_code
_entity_poly.pdbx_strand_id
1 'polypeptide(L)'
;MNFTLRELAELPLPCALFDRSQAIVAQAPEWHGGGPGTVAYPVRTTRLLVATAAVPATCHAVLERLLQTIDAASDAGTAHSAILLRMLAASLRMLAGRRVESTGTARDVVAFARAGIRVRTALTVTGGDGPDFVVKAPEVAALALVQLAVNAERHAGATAVSIETAHNLFHVAWRGDAAGLRLVTSRRHGDRSRWGMGFARIAADTLGGSLAGPHAHGHGVVAASLELGLGRLALPLAALRGREVWRATRTWDEETGLPPGSEIRPGTRLARIRSAALRVPSSIATRDGWCARTGRELVWVAIPPDDVTGRARDVLAGLVHERALTETVAEPARSRLTALALLLHAALGQPVPRLPARAWRQRYLEVRDAVGGALPAPEFDGIGAIDPGIVAMLAAESGDGIDVEDDAMWLRIRPERRSDAAVSVLLEPGAERIRLA
;
A
#
# COMPACT_ATOMS: atom_id res chain seq x y z
N MET A 1 3.37 -23.99 6.39
CA MET A 1 4.11 -24.75 5.37
C MET A 1 5.57 -24.35 5.42
N ASN A 2 6.49 -25.31 5.41
CA ASN A 2 7.92 -25.07 5.20
C ASN A 2 8.25 -25.61 3.80
N PHE A 3 8.97 -24.84 3.00
CA PHE A 3 9.54 -25.29 1.73
C PHE A 3 11.07 -25.30 1.87
N THR A 4 11.70 -26.25 1.19
CA THR A 4 13.15 -26.38 1.11
C THR A 4 13.74 -25.28 0.24
N LEU A 5 15.04 -25.00 0.40
CA LEU A 5 15.75 -24.05 -0.48
C LEU A 5 15.64 -24.45 -1.96
N ARG A 6 15.60 -25.75 -2.26
CA ARG A 6 15.43 -26.28 -3.62
C ARG A 6 14.04 -25.96 -4.19
N GLU A 7 13.00 -26.10 -3.37
CA GLU A 7 11.62 -25.79 -3.78
C GLU A 7 11.41 -24.29 -4.05
N LEU A 8 12.28 -23.41 -3.53
CA LEU A 8 12.19 -21.99 -3.82
C LEU A 8 12.37 -21.68 -5.30
N ALA A 9 13.30 -22.38 -5.98
CA ALA A 9 13.50 -22.24 -7.41
C ALA A 9 12.31 -22.72 -8.25
N GLU A 10 11.38 -23.47 -7.64
CA GLU A 10 10.16 -23.97 -8.28
C GLU A 10 8.94 -23.05 -8.04
N LEU A 11 9.08 -22.00 -7.22
CA LEU A 11 7.98 -21.10 -6.95
C LEU A 11 7.57 -20.33 -8.22
N PRO A 12 6.26 -20.16 -8.47
CA PRO A 12 5.76 -19.54 -9.69
C PRO A 12 5.77 -18.01 -9.61
N LEU A 13 6.84 -17.43 -9.06
CA LEU A 13 6.95 -16.00 -8.78
C LEU A 13 8.41 -15.53 -8.92
N PRO A 14 8.66 -14.28 -9.33
CA PRO A 14 9.98 -13.67 -9.25
C PRO A 14 10.29 -13.35 -7.78
N CYS A 15 10.95 -14.27 -7.08
CA CYS A 15 11.18 -14.14 -5.64
C CYS A 15 12.58 -14.55 -5.19
N ALA A 16 13.03 -13.99 -4.09
CA ALA A 16 14.27 -14.37 -3.42
C ALA A 16 14.10 -14.40 -1.90
N LEU A 17 14.76 -15.38 -1.27
CA LEU A 17 14.84 -15.52 0.18
C LEU A 17 16.10 -14.83 0.69
N PHE A 18 15.91 -13.89 1.61
CA PHE A 18 16.99 -13.17 2.26
C PHE A 18 17.11 -13.59 3.71
N ASP A 19 18.35 -13.68 4.19
CA ASP A 19 18.65 -13.86 5.60
C ASP A 19 18.58 -12.54 6.40
N ARG A 20 19.01 -12.61 7.67
CA ARG A 20 19.08 -11.46 8.57
C ARG A 20 20.08 -10.42 8.08
N SER A 21 21.20 -10.85 7.49
CA SER A 21 22.27 -10.00 6.93
C SER A 21 21.95 -9.41 5.56
N GLN A 22 20.75 -9.63 5.02
CA GLN A 22 20.37 -9.18 3.67
C GLN A 22 21.09 -9.91 2.54
N ALA A 23 21.69 -11.07 2.80
CA ALA A 23 22.23 -11.91 1.76
C ALA A 23 21.12 -12.79 1.17
N ILE A 24 21.15 -12.98 -0.16
CA ILE A 24 20.27 -13.91 -0.86
C ILE A 24 20.74 -15.33 -0.55
N VAL A 25 19.86 -16.13 0.06
CA VAL A 25 20.12 -17.53 0.40
C VAL A 25 19.63 -18.47 -0.70
N ALA A 26 18.54 -18.09 -1.39
CA ALA A 26 18.00 -18.80 -2.53
C ALA A 26 17.11 -17.86 -3.36
N GLN A 27 17.00 -18.08 -4.67
CA GLN A 27 16.14 -17.28 -5.55
C GLN A 27 15.49 -18.12 -6.66
N ALA A 28 14.34 -17.65 -7.14
CA ALA A 28 13.73 -18.11 -8.37
C ALA A 28 14.50 -17.56 -9.59
N PRO A 29 14.51 -18.25 -10.74
CA PRO A 29 15.20 -17.78 -11.95
C PRO A 29 14.77 -16.39 -12.43
N GLU A 30 13.52 -16.01 -12.21
CA GLU A 30 12.93 -14.74 -12.61
C GLU A 30 13.24 -13.59 -11.64
N TRP A 31 14.00 -13.85 -10.58
CA TRP A 31 14.43 -12.78 -9.67
C TRP A 31 15.56 -11.97 -10.29
N HIS A 32 15.30 -10.68 -10.54
CA HIS A 32 16.28 -9.71 -11.05
C HIS A 32 16.51 -8.53 -10.10
N GLY A 33 16.07 -8.67 -8.85
CA GLY A 33 16.13 -7.61 -7.83
C GLY A 33 14.76 -7.11 -7.40
N GLY A 34 14.74 -6.42 -6.27
CA GLY A 34 13.55 -5.73 -5.78
C GLY A 34 13.46 -4.31 -6.33
N GLY A 35 12.24 -3.80 -6.44
CA GLY A 35 11.92 -2.40 -6.70
C GLY A 35 10.61 -1.99 -5.99
N PRO A 36 10.11 -0.75 -6.21
CA PRO A 36 8.81 -0.33 -5.71
C PRO A 36 7.73 -1.37 -6.00
N GLY A 37 7.00 -1.78 -4.96
CA GLY A 37 5.99 -2.84 -5.06
C GLY A 37 6.44 -4.22 -4.61
N THR A 38 7.74 -4.46 -4.43
CA THR A 38 8.23 -5.78 -3.96
C THR A 38 7.63 -6.12 -2.60
N VAL A 39 6.91 -7.23 -2.46
CA VAL A 39 6.30 -7.57 -1.16
C VAL A 39 7.25 -8.42 -0.35
N ALA A 40 7.45 -8.03 0.91
CA ALA A 40 8.24 -8.80 1.87
C ALA A 40 7.32 -9.65 2.75
N TYR A 41 7.58 -10.96 2.75
CA TYR A 41 6.91 -11.91 3.64
C TYR A 41 7.92 -12.44 4.66
N PRO A 42 7.81 -12.04 5.95
CA PRO A 42 8.62 -12.63 7.01
C PRO A 42 8.33 -14.12 7.13
N VAL A 43 9.38 -14.93 7.24
CA VAL A 43 9.25 -16.37 7.50
C VAL A 43 10.37 -16.78 8.44
N ARG A 44 10.01 -17.10 9.69
CA ARG A 44 10.96 -17.36 10.79
C ARG A 44 11.99 -16.22 10.93
N THR A 45 13.24 -16.49 10.59
CA THR A 45 14.38 -15.58 10.68
C THR A 45 14.80 -15.00 9.34
N THR A 46 14.14 -15.40 8.25
CA THR A 46 14.39 -14.96 6.88
C THR A 46 13.20 -14.14 6.37
N ARG A 47 13.34 -13.54 5.19
CA ARG A 47 12.24 -12.93 4.45
C ARG A 47 12.20 -13.46 3.04
N LEU A 48 11.00 -13.72 2.52
CA LEU A 48 10.79 -13.93 1.09
C LEU A 48 10.39 -12.60 0.48
N LEU A 49 11.19 -12.07 -0.43
CA LEU A 49 10.80 -10.94 -1.28
C LEU A 49 10.18 -11.46 -2.56
N VAL A 50 9.02 -10.92 -2.93
CA VAL A 50 8.31 -11.23 -4.18
C VAL A 50 8.22 -9.95 -4.99
N ALA A 51 8.90 -9.91 -6.13
CA ALA A 51 8.85 -8.77 -7.04
C ALA A 51 7.46 -8.70 -7.70
N THR A 52 6.99 -7.48 -7.94
CA THR A 52 5.81 -7.20 -8.78
C THR A 52 6.27 -6.64 -10.12
N ALA A 53 5.33 -6.24 -10.98
CA ALA A 53 5.66 -5.51 -12.21
C ALA A 53 6.61 -4.34 -11.94
N ALA A 54 7.57 -4.13 -12.85
CA ALA A 54 8.57 -3.08 -12.74
C ALA A 54 7.91 -1.70 -12.73
N VAL A 55 8.46 -0.82 -11.89
CA VAL A 55 8.01 0.58 -11.75
C VAL A 55 9.00 1.50 -12.44
N PRO A 56 8.55 2.51 -13.21
CA PRO A 56 9.45 3.50 -13.79
C PRO A 56 10.34 4.17 -12.73
N ALA A 57 11.60 4.43 -13.08
CA ALA A 57 12.55 5.07 -12.17
C ALA A 57 12.07 6.45 -11.66
N THR A 58 11.31 7.17 -12.49
CA THR A 58 10.67 8.44 -12.13
C THR A 58 9.70 8.30 -10.97
N CYS A 59 8.83 7.28 -10.98
CA CYS A 59 7.92 6.99 -9.86
C CYS A 59 8.68 6.70 -8.57
N HIS A 60 9.79 5.95 -8.64
CA HIS A 60 10.63 5.66 -7.48
C HIS A 60 11.19 6.93 -6.86
N ALA A 61 11.78 7.81 -7.66
CA ALA A 61 12.41 9.04 -7.18
C ALA A 61 11.37 10.03 -6.62
N VAL A 62 10.18 10.14 -7.23
CA VAL A 62 9.08 10.96 -6.67
C VAL A 62 8.59 10.39 -5.33
N LEU A 63 8.47 9.06 -5.22
CA LEU A 63 8.10 8.41 -3.96
C LEU A 63 9.15 8.63 -2.86
N GLU A 64 10.44 8.62 -3.19
CA GLU A 64 11.50 8.97 -2.24
C GLU A 64 11.36 10.37 -1.71
N ARG A 65 11.14 11.31 -2.62
CA ARG A 65 10.97 12.71 -2.26
C ARG A 65 9.73 12.93 -1.40
N LEU A 66 8.65 12.22 -1.70
CA LEU A 66 7.44 12.22 -0.87
C LEU A 66 7.74 11.70 0.54
N LEU A 67 8.40 10.56 0.67
CA LEU A 67 8.78 9.98 1.97
C LEU A 67 9.69 10.91 2.78
N GLN A 68 10.70 11.50 2.15
CA GLN A 68 11.61 12.46 2.78
C GLN A 68 10.86 13.71 3.27
N THR A 69 9.90 14.19 2.48
CA THR A 69 9.07 15.34 2.86
C THR A 69 8.16 15.00 4.04
N ILE A 70 7.63 13.77 4.10
CA ILE A 70 6.83 13.30 5.24
C ILE A 70 7.68 13.23 6.51
N ASP A 71 8.89 12.67 6.42
CA ASP A 71 9.79 12.55 7.57
C ASP A 71 10.17 13.94 8.10
N ALA A 72 10.58 14.86 7.22
CA ALA A 72 10.91 16.24 7.62
C ALA A 72 9.72 16.97 8.25
N ALA A 73 8.50 16.78 7.71
CA ALA A 73 7.29 17.35 8.27
C ALA A 73 6.90 16.72 9.63
N SER A 74 7.20 15.43 9.81
CA SER A 74 7.00 14.72 11.06
C SER A 74 7.92 15.27 12.15
N ASP A 75 9.19 15.50 11.83
CA ASP A 75 10.21 15.99 12.77
C ASP A 75 9.94 17.44 13.21
N ALA A 76 9.42 18.29 12.31
CA ALA A 76 9.06 19.67 12.60
C ALA A 76 7.65 19.85 13.21
N GLY A 77 6.84 18.78 13.22
CA GLY A 77 5.43 18.84 13.57
C GLY A 77 5.14 18.76 15.07
N THR A 78 3.87 18.95 15.42
CA THR A 78 3.37 18.60 16.76
C THR A 78 3.42 17.08 16.98
N ALA A 79 3.37 16.64 18.24
CA ALA A 79 3.29 15.21 18.56
C ALA A 79 2.11 14.49 17.86
N HIS A 80 0.97 15.17 17.72
CA HIS A 80 -0.19 14.61 17.03
C HIS A 80 0.03 14.45 15.52
N SER A 81 0.51 15.48 14.84
CA SER A 81 0.83 15.41 13.42
C SER A 81 1.95 14.41 13.11
N ALA A 82 2.95 14.30 14.00
CA ALA A 82 4.04 13.34 13.86
C ALA A 82 3.53 11.88 13.89
N ILE A 83 2.56 11.56 14.76
CA ILE A 83 1.93 10.23 14.80
C ILE A 83 1.27 9.90 13.46
N LEU A 84 0.46 10.82 12.92
CA LEU A 84 -0.25 10.61 11.65
C LEU A 84 0.71 10.50 10.46
N LEU A 85 1.74 11.36 10.41
CA LEU A 85 2.75 11.35 9.37
C LEU A 85 3.62 10.08 9.42
N ARG A 86 3.96 9.58 10.61
CA ARG A 86 4.66 8.29 10.75
C ARG A 86 3.83 7.12 10.25
N MET A 87 2.54 7.08 10.57
CA MET A 87 1.62 6.08 10.03
C MET A 87 1.55 6.16 8.50
N LEU A 88 1.43 7.37 7.96
CA LEU A 88 1.42 7.59 6.53
C LEU A 88 2.72 7.12 5.86
N ALA A 89 3.87 7.51 6.39
CA ALA A 89 5.17 7.11 5.86
C ALA A 89 5.35 5.58 5.91
N ALA A 90 4.91 4.93 7.00
CA ALA A 90 4.93 3.48 7.12
C ALA A 90 4.05 2.81 6.05
N SER A 91 2.86 3.34 5.78
CA SER A 91 1.97 2.84 4.72
C SER A 91 2.63 2.92 3.33
N LEU A 92 3.27 4.04 3.01
CA LEU A 92 3.93 4.26 1.72
C LEU A 92 5.19 3.40 1.58
N ARG A 93 6.00 3.28 2.64
CA ARG A 93 7.16 2.39 2.66
C ARG A 93 6.75 0.94 2.43
N MET A 94 5.72 0.47 3.13
CA MET A 94 5.19 -0.88 2.95
C MET A 94 4.74 -1.13 1.50
N LEU A 95 4.03 -0.19 0.89
CA LEU A 95 3.63 -0.28 -0.52
C LEU A 95 4.81 -0.25 -1.49
N ALA A 96 5.81 0.57 -1.19
CA ALA A 96 7.06 0.63 -1.92
C ALA A 96 7.89 -0.67 -1.79
N GLY A 97 7.44 -1.63 -0.99
CA GLY A 97 8.21 -2.83 -0.71
C GLY A 97 9.41 -2.62 0.19
N ARG A 98 9.44 -1.48 0.88
CA ARG A 98 10.51 -1.11 1.80
C ARG A 98 10.24 -1.70 3.16
N ARG A 99 11.33 -2.00 3.86
CA ARG A 99 11.25 -2.42 5.25
C ARG A 99 10.87 -1.23 6.12
N VAL A 100 9.87 -1.44 6.96
CA VAL A 100 9.60 -0.55 8.09
C VAL A 100 10.38 -1.12 9.29
N GLU A 101 11.43 -0.42 9.70
CA GLU A 101 12.38 -0.89 10.72
C GLU A 101 12.06 -0.44 12.14
N SER A 102 10.99 0.33 12.33
CA SER A 102 10.56 0.76 13.66
C SER A 102 10.25 -0.44 14.56
N THR A 103 10.61 -0.29 15.83
CA THR A 103 10.23 -1.22 16.89
C THR A 103 9.58 -0.41 17.99
N GLY A 104 8.47 -0.90 18.52
CA GLY A 104 7.77 -0.29 19.62
C GLY A 104 7.02 -1.35 20.41
N THR A 105 5.90 -0.94 20.99
CA THR A 105 5.12 -1.71 21.95
C THR A 105 3.67 -1.85 21.53
N ALA A 106 2.92 -2.71 22.21
CA ALA A 106 1.48 -2.83 21.99
C ALA A 106 0.75 -1.53 22.34
N ARG A 107 1.25 -0.78 23.34
CA ARG A 107 0.75 0.56 23.65
C ARG A 107 0.95 1.54 22.51
N ASP A 108 2.09 1.48 21.83
CA ASP A 108 2.33 2.31 20.63
C ASP A 108 1.30 1.99 19.54
N VAL A 109 1.05 0.69 19.28
CA VAL A 109 0.01 0.26 18.31
C VAL A 109 -1.35 0.85 18.66
N VAL A 110 -1.77 0.75 19.93
CA VAL A 110 -3.05 1.30 20.38
C VAL A 110 -3.10 2.82 20.26
N ALA A 111 -2.00 3.52 20.59
CA ALA A 111 -1.92 4.98 20.47
C ALA A 111 -2.03 5.44 19.00
N PHE A 112 -1.27 4.82 18.10
CA PHE A 112 -1.38 5.06 16.65
C PHE A 112 -2.79 4.74 16.13
N ALA A 113 -3.37 3.60 16.52
CA ALA A 113 -4.69 3.20 16.07
C ALA A 113 -5.77 4.18 16.53
N ARG A 114 -5.74 4.61 17.79
CA ARG A 114 -6.67 5.63 18.33
C ARG A 114 -6.58 6.94 17.56
N ALA A 115 -5.36 7.42 17.27
CA ALA A 115 -5.17 8.64 16.49
C ALA A 115 -5.73 8.48 15.07
N GLY A 116 -5.39 7.39 14.38
CA GLY A 116 -5.87 7.13 13.03
C GLY A 116 -7.39 6.93 12.92
N ILE A 117 -8.02 6.29 13.91
CA ILE A 117 -9.48 6.07 13.95
C ILE A 117 -10.21 7.40 14.14
N ARG A 118 -9.77 8.23 15.09
CA ARG A 118 -10.39 9.54 15.37
C ARG A 118 -10.37 10.48 14.17
N VAL A 119 -9.33 10.38 13.34
CA VAL A 119 -9.17 11.22 12.16
C VAL A 119 -10.05 10.75 10.99
N ARG A 120 -10.46 9.47 10.96
CA ARG A 120 -11.15 8.86 9.82
C ARG A 120 -12.62 8.50 10.05
N THR A 121 -13.05 8.51 11.30
CA THR A 121 -14.37 7.99 11.73
C THR A 121 -14.96 8.88 12.80
N ALA A 122 -16.27 8.77 13.03
CA ALA A 122 -16.96 9.38 14.15
C ALA A 122 -17.01 8.46 15.39
N LEU A 123 -16.26 7.36 15.38
CA LEU A 123 -16.32 6.33 16.42
C LEU A 123 -15.80 6.83 17.78
N THR A 124 -16.51 6.44 18.83
CA THR A 124 -15.92 6.46 20.18
C THR A 124 -14.98 5.25 20.33
N VAL A 125 -13.72 5.51 20.70
CA VAL A 125 -12.69 4.47 20.86
C VAL A 125 -12.31 4.30 22.32
N THR A 126 -12.47 3.08 22.86
CA THR A 126 -12.14 2.71 24.25
C THR A 126 -11.20 1.50 24.31
N GLY A 127 -10.75 1.11 25.50
CA GLY A 127 -9.87 -0.06 25.69
C GLY A 127 -8.41 0.16 25.30
N GLY A 128 -7.55 -0.84 25.51
CA GLY A 128 -6.10 -0.74 25.31
C GLY A 128 -5.28 -0.99 26.56
N ASP A 129 -5.96 -1.28 27.68
CA ASP A 129 -5.36 -1.66 28.95
C ASP A 129 -5.12 -3.18 28.96
N GLY A 130 -4.19 -3.65 28.15
CA GLY A 130 -3.77 -5.04 28.14
C GLY A 130 -2.26 -5.20 28.27
N PRO A 131 -1.76 -6.45 28.24
CA PRO A 131 -0.34 -6.72 28.40
C PRO A 131 0.47 -5.99 27.32
N ASP A 132 1.57 -5.38 27.76
CA ASP A 132 2.47 -4.68 26.87
C ASP A 132 3.53 -5.65 26.32
N PHE A 133 3.78 -5.61 25.02
CA PHE A 133 4.72 -6.50 24.35
C PHE A 133 5.36 -5.81 23.15
N VAL A 134 6.54 -6.31 22.73
CA VAL A 134 7.29 -5.73 21.63
C VAL A 134 6.60 -6.01 20.30
N VAL A 135 6.38 -4.95 19.52
CA VAL A 135 5.80 -4.99 18.19
C VAL A 135 6.78 -4.40 17.18
N LYS A 136 7.01 -5.13 16.09
CA LYS A 136 7.72 -4.60 14.92
C LYS A 136 6.77 -3.76 14.09
N ALA A 137 7.22 -2.60 13.64
CA ALA A 137 6.45 -1.65 12.85
C ALA A 137 5.06 -1.37 13.45
N PRO A 138 4.98 -0.83 14.69
CA PRO A 138 3.71 -0.58 15.37
C PRO A 138 2.75 0.30 14.55
N GLU A 139 3.28 1.20 13.72
CA GLU A 139 2.52 2.04 12.79
C GLU A 139 1.75 1.20 11.76
N VAL A 140 2.37 0.12 11.25
CA VAL A 140 1.75 -0.78 10.27
C VAL A 140 0.66 -1.62 10.92
N ALA A 141 0.89 -2.13 12.13
CA ALA A 141 -0.11 -2.86 12.89
C ALA A 141 -1.33 -1.96 13.18
N ALA A 142 -1.08 -0.70 13.57
CA ALA A 142 -2.12 0.26 13.85
C ALA A 142 -2.98 0.58 12.62
N LEU A 143 -2.39 0.71 11.43
CA LEU A 143 -3.16 0.94 10.20
C LEU A 143 -4.13 -0.21 9.88
N ALA A 144 -3.75 -1.46 10.18
CA ALA A 144 -4.67 -2.57 10.09
C ALA A 144 -5.85 -2.40 11.07
N LEU A 145 -5.61 -2.02 12.33
CA LEU A 145 -6.68 -1.77 13.30
C LEU A 145 -7.59 -0.61 12.90
N VAL A 146 -7.01 0.47 12.36
CA VAL A 146 -7.78 1.60 11.80
C VAL A 146 -8.73 1.12 10.72
N GLN A 147 -8.24 0.29 9.79
CA GLN A 147 -9.07 -0.23 8.72
C GLN A 147 -10.18 -1.16 9.23
N LEU A 148 -9.91 -1.96 10.27
CA LEU A 148 -10.94 -2.78 10.92
C LEU A 148 -12.04 -1.91 11.54
N ALA A 149 -11.67 -0.83 12.23
CA ALA A 149 -12.63 0.12 12.82
C ALA A 149 -13.44 0.87 11.77
N VAL A 150 -12.79 1.37 10.70
CA VAL A 150 -13.48 2.00 9.55
C VAL A 150 -14.50 1.04 8.94
N ASN A 151 -14.16 -0.25 8.81
CA ASN A 151 -15.10 -1.26 8.30
C ASN A 151 -16.27 -1.49 9.27
N ALA A 152 -16.01 -1.51 10.59
CA ALA A 152 -17.06 -1.64 11.60
C ALA A 152 -18.07 -0.48 11.51
N GLU A 153 -17.60 0.77 11.36
CA GLU A 153 -18.48 1.92 11.13
C GLU A 153 -19.25 1.79 9.82
N ARG A 154 -18.54 1.64 8.69
CA ARG A 154 -19.14 1.72 7.35
C ARG A 154 -20.06 0.56 6.99
N HIS A 155 -19.80 -0.63 7.53
CA HIS A 155 -20.48 -1.85 7.12
C HIS A 155 -21.27 -2.54 8.23
N ALA A 156 -20.93 -2.29 9.49
CA ALA A 156 -21.67 -2.82 10.62
C ALA A 156 -22.45 -1.73 11.39
N GLY A 157 -22.36 -0.46 10.98
CA GLY A 157 -23.07 0.65 11.62
C GLY A 157 -22.59 0.90 13.06
N ALA A 158 -21.37 0.48 13.39
CA ALA A 158 -20.83 0.68 14.73
C ALA A 158 -20.70 2.18 15.03
N THR A 159 -21.06 2.57 16.25
CA THR A 159 -20.86 3.95 16.76
C THR A 159 -19.73 4.02 17.80
N ALA A 160 -19.30 2.87 18.30
CA ALA A 160 -18.19 2.73 19.22
C ALA A 160 -17.44 1.42 18.99
N VAL A 161 -16.14 1.44 19.25
CA VAL A 161 -15.25 0.28 19.22
C VAL A 161 -14.38 0.22 20.49
N SER A 162 -14.09 -0.99 20.96
CA SER A 162 -13.02 -1.25 21.92
C SER A 162 -11.81 -1.85 21.21
N ILE A 163 -10.61 -1.43 21.61
CA ILE A 163 -9.38 -2.12 21.23
C ILE A 163 -8.95 -2.98 22.41
N GLU A 164 -8.89 -4.28 22.22
CA GLU A 164 -8.45 -5.24 23.24
C GLU A 164 -7.14 -5.87 22.81
N THR A 165 -6.22 -6.07 23.75
CA THR A 165 -4.92 -6.69 23.49
C THR A 165 -4.76 -7.94 24.35
N ALA A 166 -4.29 -9.02 23.72
CA ALA A 166 -4.01 -10.28 24.39
C ALA A 166 -2.78 -10.95 23.75
N HIS A 167 -1.67 -11.02 24.49
CA HIS A 167 -0.40 -11.59 24.03
C HIS A 167 0.14 -10.99 22.72
N ASN A 168 -0.13 -11.60 21.57
CA ASN A 168 0.29 -11.16 20.24
C ASN A 168 -0.91 -10.76 19.36
N LEU A 169 -2.09 -10.64 19.97
CA LEU A 169 -3.37 -10.45 19.32
C LEU A 169 -3.96 -9.09 19.68
N PHE A 170 -4.50 -8.43 18.66
CA PHE A 170 -5.28 -7.21 18.78
C PHE A 170 -6.70 -7.50 18.29
N HIS A 171 -7.71 -7.14 19.06
CA HIS A 171 -9.11 -7.16 18.64
C HIS A 171 -9.61 -5.73 18.50
N VAL A 172 -10.34 -5.48 17.42
CA VAL A 172 -11.26 -4.35 17.31
C VAL A 172 -12.65 -4.92 17.49
N ALA A 173 -13.29 -4.63 18.62
CA ALA A 173 -14.58 -5.18 18.99
C ALA A 173 -15.67 -4.11 19.01
N TRP A 174 -16.89 -4.49 18.63
CA TRP A 174 -18.07 -3.63 18.63
C TRP A 174 -19.33 -4.44 18.95
N ARG A 175 -20.40 -3.74 19.35
CA ARG A 175 -21.70 -4.39 19.59
C ARG A 175 -22.35 -4.78 18.27
N GLY A 176 -22.83 -6.01 18.18
CA GLY A 176 -23.52 -6.50 16.98
C GLY A 176 -23.70 -8.02 16.96
N ASP A 177 -24.14 -8.51 15.82
CA ASP A 177 -24.25 -9.94 15.52
C ASP A 177 -23.35 -10.29 14.33
N ALA A 178 -22.58 -11.36 14.46
CA ALA A 178 -21.72 -11.87 13.40
C ALA A 178 -22.52 -12.62 12.32
N ALA A 179 -23.75 -13.05 12.64
CA ALA A 179 -24.62 -13.77 11.71
C ALA A 179 -25.00 -12.87 10.53
N GLY A 180 -24.42 -13.16 9.35
CA GLY A 180 -24.70 -12.43 8.10
C GLY A 180 -23.52 -11.62 7.56
N LEU A 181 -22.45 -11.43 8.33
CA LEU A 181 -21.21 -10.78 7.85
C LEU A 181 -20.38 -11.77 7.02
N ARG A 182 -20.88 -12.15 5.84
CA ARG A 182 -20.16 -13.04 4.92
C ARG A 182 -19.13 -12.23 4.14
N LEU A 183 -17.87 -12.26 4.58
CA LEU A 183 -16.77 -11.63 3.86
C LEU A 183 -16.16 -12.57 2.82
N VAL A 184 -16.08 -12.09 1.59
CA VAL A 184 -15.09 -12.58 0.63
C VAL A 184 -13.90 -11.64 0.70
N THR A 185 -12.86 -12.04 1.42
CA THR A 185 -11.58 -11.31 1.42
C THR A 185 -10.65 -11.87 0.37
N SER A 186 -9.94 -11.02 -0.35
CA SER A 186 -8.78 -11.43 -1.12
C SER A 186 -7.67 -10.38 -1.08
N ARG A 187 -6.42 -10.82 -1.17
CA ARG A 187 -5.25 -9.97 -1.45
C ARG A 187 -5.30 -9.32 -2.82
N ARG A 188 -6.04 -9.90 -3.77
CA ARG A 188 -6.28 -9.29 -5.07
C ARG A 188 -7.49 -8.37 -5.04
N HIS A 189 -7.31 -7.15 -5.53
CA HIS A 189 -8.36 -6.13 -5.60
C HIS A 189 -9.60 -6.63 -6.37
N GLY A 190 -9.40 -7.33 -7.48
CA GLY A 190 -10.51 -7.83 -8.31
C GLY A 190 -11.31 -8.99 -7.71
N ASP A 191 -10.79 -9.64 -6.66
CA ASP A 191 -11.37 -10.85 -6.07
C ASP A 191 -12.02 -10.60 -4.69
N ARG A 192 -11.95 -9.37 -4.15
CA ARG A 192 -12.46 -9.02 -2.82
C ARG A 192 -13.85 -8.37 -2.88
N SER A 193 -14.67 -8.65 -1.86
CA SER A 193 -15.95 -7.96 -1.60
C SER A 193 -15.71 -6.63 -0.84
N ARG A 194 -16.73 -5.74 -0.81
CA ARG A 194 -16.65 -4.31 -0.43
C ARG A 194 -16.05 -3.96 0.94
N TRP A 195 -15.70 -4.93 1.77
CA TRP A 195 -14.91 -4.68 2.98
C TRP A 195 -13.46 -4.36 2.60
N GLY A 196 -12.96 -3.20 3.03
CA GLY A 196 -11.61 -2.70 2.74
C GLY A 196 -10.46 -3.51 3.37
N MET A 197 -10.47 -4.84 3.27
CA MET A 197 -9.51 -5.73 3.95
C MET A 197 -8.18 -5.90 3.23
N GLY A 198 -8.07 -5.46 1.96
CA GLY A 198 -6.84 -5.66 1.19
C GLY A 198 -5.62 -4.96 1.82
N PHE A 199 -5.79 -3.71 2.27
CA PHE A 199 -4.72 -3.00 2.97
C PHE A 199 -4.33 -3.70 4.27
N ALA A 200 -5.32 -4.06 5.10
CA ALA A 200 -5.07 -4.75 6.36
C ALA A 200 -4.31 -6.07 6.13
N ARG A 201 -4.64 -6.82 5.07
CA ARG A 201 -3.92 -8.06 4.70
C ARG A 201 -2.47 -7.78 4.29
N ILE A 202 -2.21 -6.71 3.53
CA ILE A 202 -0.82 -6.32 3.20
C ILE A 202 -0.04 -5.97 4.47
N ALA A 203 -0.67 -5.27 5.41
CA ALA A 203 -0.07 -4.98 6.71
C ALA A 203 0.23 -6.27 7.50
N ALA A 204 -0.72 -7.21 7.56
CA ALA A 204 -0.51 -8.52 8.20
C ALA A 204 0.61 -9.31 7.52
N ASP A 205 0.65 -9.36 6.19
CA ASP A 205 1.70 -10.05 5.42
C ASP A 205 3.07 -9.46 5.72
N THR A 206 3.18 -8.13 5.76
CA THR A 206 4.42 -7.39 6.08
C THR A 206 4.92 -7.69 7.49
N LEU A 207 3.99 -7.87 8.43
CA LEU A 207 4.28 -8.16 9.83
C LEU A 207 4.47 -9.66 10.12
N GLY A 208 4.24 -10.53 9.13
CA GLY A 208 4.19 -11.98 9.34
C GLY A 208 3.06 -12.40 10.29
N GLY A 209 1.95 -11.67 10.24
CA GLY A 209 0.74 -11.88 11.03
C GLY A 209 -0.40 -12.52 10.24
N SER A 210 -1.56 -12.62 10.87
CA SER A 210 -2.81 -13.06 10.24
C SER A 210 -3.97 -12.17 10.65
N LEU A 211 -4.99 -12.09 9.79
CA LEU A 211 -6.21 -11.37 10.06
C LEU A 211 -7.38 -12.34 10.15
N ALA A 212 -8.16 -12.21 11.23
CA ALA A 212 -9.48 -12.79 11.33
C ALA A 212 -10.52 -11.71 10.99
N GLY A 213 -11.44 -12.05 10.09
CA GLY A 213 -12.62 -11.23 9.84
C GLY A 213 -13.56 -11.19 11.04
N PRO A 214 -14.74 -10.57 10.90
CA PRO A 214 -15.76 -10.51 11.94
C PRO A 214 -16.13 -11.90 12.46
N HIS A 215 -16.07 -12.08 13.76
CA HIS A 215 -16.49 -13.29 14.46
C HIS A 215 -17.14 -12.92 15.80
N ALA A 216 -17.96 -13.83 16.32
CA ALA A 216 -18.55 -13.67 17.64
C ALA A 216 -17.44 -13.63 18.70
N HIS A 217 -17.48 -12.63 19.58
CA HIS A 217 -16.49 -12.38 20.63
C HIS A 217 -17.20 -12.12 21.96
N GLY A 218 -17.94 -13.12 22.42
CA GLY A 218 -18.86 -13.00 23.56
C GLY A 218 -20.29 -12.61 23.14
N HIS A 219 -21.17 -12.48 24.12
CA HIS A 219 -22.59 -12.22 23.87
C HIS A 219 -22.84 -10.81 23.33
N GLY A 220 -23.39 -10.71 22.12
CA GLY A 220 -23.75 -9.44 21.47
C GLY A 220 -22.55 -8.60 21.04
N VAL A 221 -21.37 -9.21 20.94
CA VAL A 221 -20.13 -8.55 20.56
C VAL A 221 -19.52 -9.28 19.39
N VAL A 222 -19.07 -8.49 18.40
CA VAL A 222 -18.34 -8.94 17.23
C VAL A 222 -16.95 -8.37 17.29
N ALA A 223 -15.94 -9.16 16.94
CA ALA A 223 -14.58 -8.70 16.81
C ALA A 223 -14.00 -9.03 15.45
N ALA A 224 -13.08 -8.19 14.98
CA ALA A 224 -12.11 -8.53 13.95
C ALA A 224 -10.71 -8.43 14.55
N SER A 225 -9.79 -9.29 14.14
CA SER A 225 -8.53 -9.45 14.87
C SER A 225 -7.29 -9.48 13.99
N LEU A 226 -6.21 -8.95 14.52
CA LEU A 226 -4.86 -9.01 13.96
C LEU A 226 -3.95 -9.77 14.94
N GLU A 227 -3.46 -10.93 14.49
CA GLU A 227 -2.49 -11.74 15.22
C GLU A 227 -1.09 -11.52 14.64
N LEU A 228 -0.09 -11.24 15.48
CA LEU A 228 1.30 -10.98 15.06
C LEU A 228 2.23 -12.13 15.46
N GLY A 229 3.46 -12.15 14.91
CA GLY A 229 4.52 -13.03 15.41
C GLY A 229 4.35 -14.52 15.09
N LEU A 230 3.56 -14.87 14.07
CA LEU A 230 3.29 -16.26 13.71
C LEU A 230 4.53 -17.00 13.16
N GLY A 231 5.52 -16.26 12.64
CA GLY A 231 6.77 -16.82 12.12
C GLY A 231 6.57 -17.74 10.89
N ARG A 232 5.43 -17.65 10.22
CA ARG A 232 5.02 -18.51 9.10
C ARG A 232 4.88 -17.67 7.82
N LEU A 233 5.17 -18.28 6.68
CA LEU A 233 4.96 -17.63 5.38
C LEU A 233 3.46 -17.31 5.18
N ALA A 234 3.17 -16.02 4.95
CA ALA A 234 1.82 -15.51 4.70
C ALA A 234 1.46 -15.38 3.20
N LEU A 235 2.40 -15.63 2.28
CA LEU A 235 2.13 -15.69 0.84
C LEU A 235 1.14 -16.84 0.52
N PRO A 236 -0.01 -16.58 -0.15
CA PRO A 236 -0.94 -17.64 -0.54
C PRO A 236 -0.31 -18.55 -1.61
N LEU A 237 0.16 -19.69 -1.14
CA LEU A 237 0.92 -20.66 -1.92
C LEU A 237 0.42 -22.07 -1.60
N ALA A 238 0.26 -22.89 -2.63
CA ALA A 238 -0.05 -24.31 -2.55
C ALA A 238 0.82 -25.13 -3.51
N ALA A 239 1.04 -26.39 -3.14
CA ALA A 239 1.65 -27.40 -3.96
C ALA A 239 0.63 -28.50 -4.25
N LEU A 240 0.49 -28.84 -5.53
CA LEU A 240 -0.48 -29.81 -6.01
C LEU A 240 0.24 -31.11 -6.37
N ARG A 241 -0.37 -32.23 -5.99
CA ARG A 241 0.07 -33.57 -6.40
C ARG A 241 -1.09 -34.27 -7.08
N GLY A 242 -0.92 -34.63 -8.36
CA GLY A 242 -2.03 -35.19 -9.13
C GLY A 242 -3.23 -34.23 -9.16
N ARG A 243 -4.38 -34.68 -8.65
CA ARG A 243 -5.63 -33.91 -8.57
C ARG A 243 -5.93 -33.37 -7.17
N GLU A 244 -4.93 -33.25 -6.31
CA GLU A 244 -5.14 -32.86 -4.91
C GLU A 244 -4.23 -31.71 -4.49
N VAL A 245 -4.73 -30.87 -3.57
CA VAL A 245 -3.90 -29.91 -2.83
C VAL A 245 -3.10 -30.68 -1.78
N TRP A 246 -1.80 -30.87 -2.02
CA TRP A 246 -0.95 -31.67 -1.14
C TRP A 246 -0.41 -30.88 0.05
N ARG A 247 0.05 -29.64 -0.20
CA ARG A 247 0.50 -28.71 0.85
C ARG A 247 -0.03 -27.32 0.53
N ALA A 248 -0.32 -26.55 1.57
CA ALA A 248 -0.72 -25.17 1.42
C ALA A 248 -0.27 -24.33 2.62
N THR A 249 -0.11 -23.03 2.37
CA THR A 249 -0.04 -22.01 3.41
C THR A 249 -1.41 -21.81 4.05
N ARG A 250 -1.48 -21.31 5.29
CA ARG A 250 -2.76 -20.99 5.95
C ARG A 250 -3.54 -19.95 5.12
N THR A 251 -2.82 -18.99 4.57
CA THR A 251 -3.39 -17.91 3.77
C THR A 251 -3.91 -18.36 2.42
N TRP A 252 -3.44 -19.50 1.88
CA TRP A 252 -4.08 -20.15 0.73
C TRP A 252 -5.48 -20.65 1.07
N ASP A 253 -5.65 -21.32 2.21
CA ASP A 253 -6.97 -21.78 2.67
C ASP A 253 -7.89 -20.59 2.93
N GLU A 254 -7.42 -19.55 3.61
CA GLU A 254 -8.19 -18.32 3.84
C GLU A 254 -8.68 -17.65 2.54
N GLU A 255 -7.90 -17.72 1.46
CA GLU A 255 -8.24 -17.09 0.16
C GLU A 255 -9.12 -17.98 -0.72
N THR A 256 -9.03 -19.30 -0.57
CA THR A 256 -9.59 -20.25 -1.56
C THR A 256 -10.61 -21.21 -0.98
N GLY A 257 -10.59 -21.43 0.34
CA GLY A 257 -11.32 -22.51 1.02
C GLY A 257 -10.87 -23.91 0.60
N LEU A 258 -9.63 -24.04 0.11
CA LEU A 258 -9.06 -25.30 -0.38
C LEU A 258 -7.85 -25.72 0.48
N PRO A 259 -8.08 -26.25 1.70
CA PRO A 259 -7.01 -26.74 2.55
C PRO A 259 -6.32 -27.99 1.95
N PRO A 260 -5.15 -28.39 2.48
CA PRO A 260 -4.53 -29.68 2.12
C PRO A 260 -5.54 -30.84 2.24
N GLY A 261 -5.53 -31.75 1.27
CA GLY A 261 -6.54 -32.81 1.12
C GLY A 261 -7.67 -32.49 0.14
N SER A 262 -7.80 -31.23 -0.28
CA SER A 262 -8.88 -30.81 -1.18
C SER A 262 -8.67 -31.34 -2.61
N GLU A 263 -9.74 -31.89 -3.20
CA GLU A 263 -9.74 -32.32 -4.60
C GLU A 263 -9.87 -31.14 -5.57
N ILE A 264 -9.09 -31.18 -6.65
CA ILE A 264 -9.12 -30.22 -7.75
C ILE A 264 -10.29 -30.56 -8.69
N ARG A 265 -11.43 -29.92 -8.44
CA ARG A 265 -12.63 -30.10 -9.26
C ARG A 265 -12.46 -29.50 -10.67
N PRO A 266 -12.88 -30.20 -11.75
CA PRO A 266 -12.87 -29.67 -13.10
C PRO A 266 -13.61 -28.33 -13.22
N GLY A 267 -13.17 -27.47 -14.16
CA GLY A 267 -13.79 -26.17 -14.40
C GLY A 267 -13.45 -25.07 -13.38
N THR A 268 -12.91 -25.41 -12.20
CA THR A 268 -12.50 -24.42 -11.19
C THR A 268 -11.29 -23.59 -11.63
N ARG A 269 -11.09 -22.43 -11.00
CA ARG A 269 -9.90 -21.57 -11.22
C ARG A 269 -8.59 -22.35 -11.00
N LEU A 270 -8.54 -23.16 -9.93
CA LEU A 270 -7.39 -24.04 -9.62
C LEU A 270 -7.13 -25.06 -10.75
N ALA A 271 -8.17 -25.69 -11.29
CA ALA A 271 -8.04 -26.63 -12.40
C ALA A 271 -7.53 -25.94 -13.70
N ARG A 272 -8.00 -24.71 -13.97
CA ARG A 272 -7.59 -23.95 -15.15
C ARG A 272 -6.13 -23.51 -15.10
N ILE A 273 -5.66 -22.99 -13.96
CA ILE A 273 -4.27 -22.57 -13.82
C ILE A 273 -3.31 -23.77 -13.79
N ARG A 274 -3.69 -24.88 -13.13
CA ARG A 274 -2.90 -26.12 -13.17
C ARG A 274 -2.75 -26.63 -14.61
N SER A 275 -3.85 -26.68 -15.35
CA SER A 275 -3.82 -27.07 -16.76
C SER A 275 -2.97 -26.12 -17.62
N ALA A 276 -2.92 -24.83 -17.29
CA ALA A 276 -2.05 -23.88 -17.96
C ALA A 276 -0.57 -24.17 -17.70
N ALA A 277 -0.17 -24.40 -16.44
CA ALA A 277 1.21 -24.74 -16.08
C ALA A 277 1.70 -26.06 -16.70
N LEU A 278 0.81 -27.05 -16.84
CA LEU A 278 1.15 -28.32 -17.50
C LEU A 278 1.39 -28.16 -19.01
N ARG A 279 0.86 -27.11 -19.65
CA ARG A 279 1.09 -26.82 -21.07
C ARG A 279 2.37 -26.04 -21.34
N VAL A 280 2.91 -25.36 -20.34
CA VAL A 280 4.18 -24.60 -20.43
C VAL A 280 5.16 -25.03 -19.33
N PRO A 281 5.72 -26.26 -19.41
CA PRO A 281 6.70 -26.73 -18.44
C PRO A 281 7.87 -25.74 -18.30
N SER A 282 8.41 -25.62 -17.10
CA SER A 282 9.55 -24.74 -16.78
C SER A 282 9.31 -23.23 -16.92
N SER A 283 8.09 -22.80 -17.24
CA SER A 283 7.68 -21.39 -17.26
C SER A 283 6.61 -21.11 -16.19
N ILE A 284 6.44 -19.83 -15.84
CA ILE A 284 5.30 -19.40 -15.03
C ILE A 284 4.09 -19.25 -15.96
N ALA A 285 3.08 -20.10 -15.78
CA ALA A 285 1.77 -19.85 -16.35
C ALA A 285 1.02 -18.83 -15.50
N THR A 286 0.38 -17.85 -16.13
CA THR A 286 -0.53 -16.91 -15.48
C THR A 286 -1.93 -17.10 -16.03
N ARG A 287 -2.94 -17.14 -15.16
CA ARG A 287 -4.35 -17.24 -15.56
C ARG A 287 -5.26 -16.80 -14.45
N ASP A 288 -6.26 -16.00 -14.80
CA ASP A 288 -7.24 -15.45 -13.87
C ASP A 288 -6.51 -14.78 -12.68
N GLY A 289 -5.33 -14.18 -12.88
CA GLY A 289 -4.50 -13.60 -11.81
C GLY A 289 -3.89 -14.56 -10.80
N TRP A 290 -3.87 -15.88 -11.05
CA TRP A 290 -3.03 -16.85 -10.33
C TRP A 290 -1.81 -17.20 -11.17
N CYS A 291 -0.73 -17.59 -10.50
CA CYS A 291 0.51 -18.05 -11.13
C CYS A 291 0.74 -19.52 -10.80
N ALA A 292 1.24 -20.31 -11.76
CA ALA A 292 1.63 -21.68 -11.49
C ALA A 292 2.85 -22.13 -12.31
N ARG A 293 3.62 -23.05 -11.74
CA ARG A 293 4.81 -23.65 -12.36
C ARG A 293 4.81 -25.15 -12.07
N THR A 294 5.13 -25.92 -13.09
CA THR A 294 5.43 -27.35 -12.92
C THR A 294 6.85 -27.49 -12.37
N GLY A 295 6.97 -27.97 -11.14
CA GLY A 295 8.23 -28.35 -10.50
C GLY A 295 8.57 -29.82 -10.80
N ARG A 296 9.55 -30.39 -10.10
CA ARG A 296 10.00 -31.77 -10.35
C ARG A 296 8.94 -32.81 -10.00
N GLU A 297 8.26 -32.63 -8.87
CA GLU A 297 7.29 -33.60 -8.33
C GLU A 297 5.88 -33.03 -8.15
N LEU A 298 5.76 -31.70 -8.23
CA LEU A 298 4.56 -30.96 -7.82
C LEU A 298 4.28 -29.84 -8.81
N VAL A 299 3.02 -29.42 -8.89
CA VAL A 299 2.68 -28.13 -9.51
C VAL A 299 2.51 -27.11 -8.40
N TRP A 300 3.35 -26.09 -8.39
CA TRP A 300 3.23 -24.98 -7.45
C TRP A 300 2.25 -23.95 -7.99
N VAL A 301 1.36 -23.46 -7.13
CA VAL A 301 0.38 -22.42 -7.47
C VAL A 301 0.43 -21.34 -6.41
N ALA A 302 0.53 -20.08 -6.85
CA ALA A 302 0.52 -18.92 -5.98
C ALA A 302 -0.54 -17.91 -6.42
N ILE A 303 -1.06 -17.17 -5.45
CA ILE A 303 -1.77 -15.92 -5.69
C ILE A 303 -0.73 -14.81 -5.50
N PRO A 304 -0.23 -14.18 -6.59
CA PRO A 304 0.77 -13.13 -6.47
C PRO A 304 0.19 -11.91 -5.73
N PRO A 305 1.04 -11.09 -5.08
CA PRO A 305 0.61 -9.77 -4.64
C PRO A 305 0.17 -8.91 -5.83
N ASP A 306 -0.80 -8.03 -5.61
CA ASP A 306 -1.22 -7.06 -6.63
C ASP A 306 -0.05 -6.18 -7.10
N ASP A 307 -0.13 -5.70 -8.34
CA ASP A 307 0.84 -4.75 -8.84
C ASP A 307 0.87 -3.47 -7.96
N VAL A 308 2.04 -2.85 -7.94
CA VAL A 308 2.28 -1.60 -7.22
C VAL A 308 1.37 -0.48 -7.68
N THR A 309 0.92 -0.49 -8.93
CA THR A 309 0.11 0.58 -9.51
C THR A 309 -1.29 0.57 -8.89
N GLY A 310 -1.93 -0.60 -8.80
CA GLY A 310 -3.21 -0.79 -8.13
C GLY A 310 -3.12 -0.50 -6.63
N ARG A 311 -2.04 -0.95 -5.96
CA ARG A 311 -1.88 -0.72 -4.53
C ARG A 311 -1.51 0.73 -4.17
N ALA A 312 -0.66 1.37 -4.96
CA ALA A 312 -0.29 2.77 -4.78
C ALA A 312 -1.47 3.68 -5.07
N ARG A 313 -2.32 3.37 -6.06
CA ARG A 313 -3.56 4.13 -6.31
C ARG A 313 -4.46 4.18 -5.07
N ASP A 314 -4.73 3.04 -4.42
CA ASP A 314 -5.60 2.99 -3.24
C ASP A 314 -5.08 3.89 -2.09
N VAL A 315 -3.78 3.86 -1.79
CA VAL A 315 -3.19 4.65 -0.69
C VAL A 315 -2.99 6.12 -1.07
N LEU A 316 -2.57 6.41 -2.30
CA LEU A 316 -2.43 7.79 -2.76
C LEU A 316 -3.80 8.46 -2.93
N ALA A 317 -4.84 7.71 -3.32
CA ALA A 317 -6.21 8.21 -3.29
C ALA A 317 -6.62 8.55 -1.85
N GLY A 318 -6.26 7.71 -0.88
CA GLY A 318 -6.37 8.02 0.55
C GLY A 318 -5.65 9.33 0.91
N LEU A 319 -4.41 9.54 0.47
CA LEU A 319 -3.67 10.78 0.71
C LEU A 319 -4.32 12.05 0.16
N VAL A 320 -4.84 11.97 -1.08
CA VAL A 320 -5.41 13.13 -1.78
C VAL A 320 -6.83 13.43 -1.29
N HIS A 321 -7.61 12.41 -0.92
CA HIS A 321 -9.02 12.57 -0.52
C HIS A 321 -9.20 12.59 1.01
N GLU A 322 -8.36 11.89 1.78
CA GLU A 322 -8.36 11.87 3.26
C GLU A 322 -7.46 12.99 3.80
N ARG A 323 -7.81 14.24 3.48
CA ARG A 323 -7.17 15.47 3.99
C ARG A 323 -6.90 15.42 5.50
N ALA A 324 -7.73 14.70 6.23
CA ALA A 324 -7.65 14.51 7.67
C ALA A 324 -6.26 14.03 8.17
N LEU A 325 -5.47 13.29 7.35
CA LEU A 325 -4.12 12.86 7.74
C LEU A 325 -3.05 13.95 7.62
N THR A 326 -3.27 14.95 6.77
CA THR A 326 -2.31 16.03 6.48
C THR A 326 -2.82 17.40 6.89
N GLU A 327 -4.05 17.51 7.36
CA GLU A 327 -4.70 18.77 7.74
C GLU A 327 -3.95 19.50 8.85
N THR A 328 -3.44 18.74 9.82
CA THR A 328 -2.66 19.25 10.97
C THR A 328 -1.20 19.60 10.62
N VAL A 329 -0.79 19.39 9.36
CA VAL A 329 0.57 19.69 8.89
C VAL A 329 0.63 21.16 8.50
N ALA A 330 1.65 21.87 9.00
CA ALA A 330 1.87 23.27 8.64
C ALA A 330 2.29 23.43 7.18
N GLU A 331 1.96 24.58 6.60
CA GLU A 331 2.60 25.03 5.36
C GLU A 331 4.07 25.41 5.63
N PRO A 332 5.01 25.22 4.67
CA PRO A 332 4.85 24.73 3.29
C PRO A 332 4.63 23.23 3.12
N ALA A 333 4.87 22.44 4.17
CA ALA A 333 5.04 21.00 4.03
C ALA A 333 3.77 20.33 3.49
N ARG A 334 2.60 20.74 3.96
CA ARG A 334 1.31 20.22 3.49
C ARG A 334 1.11 20.38 1.97
N SER A 335 1.43 21.54 1.41
CA SER A 335 1.33 21.79 -0.03
C SER A 335 2.30 20.91 -0.83
N ARG A 336 3.55 20.78 -0.37
CA ARG A 336 4.56 19.91 -1.01
C ARG A 336 4.14 18.44 -0.99
N LEU A 337 3.62 17.95 0.15
CA LEU A 337 3.11 16.58 0.27
C LEU A 337 1.99 16.30 -0.73
N THR A 338 1.04 17.23 -0.86
CA THR A 338 -0.09 17.10 -1.78
C THR A 338 0.39 17.10 -3.24
N ALA A 339 1.27 18.02 -3.61
CA ALA A 339 1.84 18.11 -4.96
C ALA A 339 2.62 16.84 -5.36
N LEU A 340 3.48 16.32 -4.46
CA LEU A 340 4.23 15.09 -4.71
C LEU A 340 3.33 13.85 -4.81
N ALA A 341 2.26 13.78 -4.01
CA ALA A 341 1.27 12.70 -4.11
C ALA A 341 0.54 12.73 -5.47
N LEU A 342 0.15 13.91 -5.94
CA LEU A 342 -0.49 14.08 -7.26
C LEU A 342 0.47 13.80 -8.42
N LEU A 343 1.74 14.18 -8.32
CA LEU A 343 2.75 13.82 -9.32
C LEU A 343 2.99 12.31 -9.34
N LEU A 344 2.99 11.65 -8.18
CA LEU A 344 3.11 10.20 -8.13
C LEU A 344 1.88 9.51 -8.75
N HIS A 345 0.66 10.04 -8.54
CA HIS A 345 -0.54 9.59 -9.27
C HIS A 345 -0.36 9.71 -10.79
N ALA A 346 0.14 10.86 -11.25
CA ALA A 346 0.37 11.10 -12.67
C ALA A 346 1.39 10.13 -13.26
N ALA A 347 2.51 9.90 -12.55
CA ALA A 347 3.54 8.96 -12.94
C ALA A 347 3.02 7.49 -13.01
N LEU A 348 1.96 7.17 -12.25
CA LEU A 348 1.23 5.89 -12.28
C LEU A 348 0.10 5.85 -13.33
N GLY A 349 0.07 6.82 -14.25
CA GLY A 349 -0.85 6.90 -15.37
C GLY A 349 -2.23 7.43 -15.01
N GLN A 350 -2.38 8.18 -13.92
CA GLN A 350 -3.64 8.89 -13.62
C GLN A 350 -3.62 10.30 -14.22
N PRO A 351 -4.79 10.85 -14.63
CA PRO A 351 -4.85 12.24 -15.06
C PRO A 351 -4.54 13.17 -13.89
N VAL A 352 -3.75 14.22 -14.16
CA VAL A 352 -3.53 15.30 -13.18
C VAL A 352 -4.83 16.09 -13.02
N PRO A 353 -5.29 16.40 -11.78
CA PRO A 353 -6.46 17.25 -11.57
C PRO A 353 -6.29 18.61 -12.25
N ARG A 354 -7.39 19.15 -12.78
CA ARG A 354 -7.41 20.46 -13.44
C ARG A 354 -8.43 21.37 -12.76
N LEU A 355 -8.11 22.65 -12.67
CA LEU A 355 -8.99 23.68 -12.12
C LEU A 355 -9.32 24.72 -13.20
N PRO A 356 -10.56 25.24 -13.23
CA PRO A 356 -10.92 26.39 -14.06
C PRO A 356 -10.02 27.60 -13.76
N ALA A 357 -9.68 28.42 -14.77
CA ALA A 357 -8.65 29.47 -14.66
C ALA A 357 -8.82 30.41 -13.46
N ARG A 358 -10.06 30.86 -13.15
CA ARG A 358 -10.33 31.72 -11.98
C ARG A 358 -10.00 31.03 -10.66
N ALA A 359 -10.45 29.78 -10.48
CA ALA A 359 -10.18 28.99 -9.27
C ALA A 359 -8.69 28.63 -9.18
N TRP A 360 -8.07 28.35 -10.32
CA TRP A 360 -6.65 28.08 -10.44
C TRP A 360 -5.81 29.28 -9.96
N ARG A 361 -6.08 30.50 -10.45
CA ARG A 361 -5.33 31.71 -10.08
C ARG A 361 -5.43 32.01 -8.58
N GLN A 362 -6.63 31.94 -8.03
CA GLN A 362 -6.85 32.13 -6.59
C GLN A 362 -6.03 31.14 -5.78
N ARG A 363 -6.13 29.85 -6.11
CA ARG A 363 -5.44 28.79 -5.39
C ARG A 363 -3.92 28.84 -5.59
N TYR A 364 -3.43 29.21 -6.78
CA TYR A 364 -2.02 29.38 -7.05
C TYR A 364 -1.41 30.47 -6.18
N LEU A 365 -2.09 31.61 -6.01
CA LEU A 365 -1.62 32.69 -5.13
C LEU A 365 -1.50 32.22 -3.67
N GLU A 366 -2.50 31.49 -3.16
CA GLU A 366 -2.47 30.92 -1.80
C GLU A 366 -1.28 29.97 -1.59
N VAL A 367 -1.03 29.06 -2.55
CA VAL A 367 -0.02 28.01 -2.39
C VAL A 367 1.38 28.52 -2.72
N ARG A 368 1.54 29.43 -3.69
CA ARG A 368 2.82 30.03 -4.07
C ARG A 368 3.53 30.63 -2.86
N ASP A 369 2.81 31.45 -2.10
CA ASP A 369 3.38 32.12 -0.94
C ASP A 369 3.76 31.11 0.14
N ALA A 370 2.93 30.08 0.33
CA ALA A 370 3.21 28.99 1.25
C ALA A 370 4.50 28.23 0.90
N VAL A 371 4.70 27.83 -0.37
CA VAL A 371 5.85 27.01 -0.78
C VAL A 371 7.15 27.80 -1.03
N GLY A 372 7.11 29.12 -0.87
CA GLY A 372 8.24 30.02 -1.08
C GLY A 372 8.52 30.35 -2.55
N GLY A 373 7.50 30.26 -3.41
CA GLY A 373 7.64 30.53 -4.85
C GLY A 373 7.67 32.02 -5.18
N ALA A 374 8.59 32.42 -6.07
CA ALA A 374 8.75 33.81 -6.51
C ALA A 374 8.05 34.14 -7.84
N LEU A 375 7.62 33.13 -8.62
CA LEU A 375 7.04 33.38 -9.94
C LEU A 375 5.63 34.00 -9.82
N PRO A 376 5.38 35.15 -10.47
CA PRO A 376 4.08 35.81 -10.42
C PRO A 376 3.00 34.92 -11.01
N ALA A 377 1.76 35.11 -10.55
CA ALA A 377 0.63 34.45 -11.19
C ALA A 377 0.43 35.05 -12.58
N PRO A 378 0.41 34.25 -13.65
CA PRO A 378 0.17 34.77 -14.99
C PRO A 378 -1.28 35.28 -15.11
N GLU A 379 -1.49 36.20 -16.05
CA GLU A 379 -2.83 36.51 -16.52
C GLU A 379 -3.23 35.44 -17.54
N PHE A 380 -4.12 34.54 -17.13
CA PHE A 380 -4.59 33.42 -17.94
C PHE A 380 -6.12 33.37 -17.88
N ASP A 381 -6.76 33.46 -19.04
CA ASP A 381 -8.21 33.49 -19.25
C ASP A 381 -8.75 32.26 -20.00
N GLY A 382 -7.89 31.29 -20.32
CA GLY A 382 -8.28 30.01 -20.92
C GLY A 382 -9.12 29.10 -20.02
N ILE A 383 -9.42 27.89 -20.49
CA ILE A 383 -10.39 26.98 -19.83
C ILE A 383 -9.94 26.58 -18.40
N GLY A 384 -8.65 26.31 -18.22
CA GLY A 384 -8.10 25.89 -16.94
C GLY A 384 -6.80 25.11 -17.06
N ALA A 385 -6.13 24.94 -15.93
CA ALA A 385 -4.79 24.36 -15.88
C ALA A 385 -4.69 23.25 -14.83
N ILE A 386 -3.61 22.46 -14.90
CA ILE A 386 -3.30 21.42 -13.91
C ILE A 386 -3.16 21.99 -12.50
N ASP A 387 -3.28 21.13 -11.48
CA ASP A 387 -3.32 21.52 -10.08
C ASP A 387 -2.28 22.61 -9.70
N PRO A 388 -2.72 23.76 -9.17
CA PRO A 388 -1.84 24.90 -8.90
C PRO A 388 -0.81 24.63 -7.80
N GLY A 389 -1.03 23.64 -6.92
CA GLY A 389 -0.04 23.23 -5.93
C GLY A 389 1.15 22.51 -6.57
N ILE A 390 0.90 21.67 -7.58
CA ILE A 390 1.96 21.09 -8.41
C ILE A 390 2.74 22.21 -9.10
N VAL A 391 2.04 23.15 -9.73
CA VAL A 391 2.69 24.26 -10.46
C VAL A 391 3.51 25.13 -9.52
N ALA A 392 2.97 25.52 -8.37
CA ALA A 392 3.68 26.36 -7.40
C ALA A 392 4.94 25.66 -6.84
N MET A 393 4.86 24.36 -6.55
CA MET A 393 6.01 23.58 -6.09
C MET A 393 7.09 23.50 -7.17
N LEU A 394 6.72 23.08 -8.39
CA LEU A 394 7.67 22.99 -9.51
C LEU A 394 8.27 24.36 -9.87
N ALA A 395 7.46 25.42 -9.83
CA ALA A 395 7.90 26.79 -10.05
C ALA A 395 8.95 27.23 -9.02
N ALA A 396 8.73 26.94 -7.73
CA ALA A 396 9.66 27.30 -6.67
C ALA A 396 11.00 26.56 -6.78
N GLU A 397 10.98 25.28 -7.15
CA GLU A 397 12.15 24.41 -7.07
C GLU A 397 12.94 24.33 -8.39
N SER A 398 12.23 24.39 -9.53
CA SER A 398 12.77 24.08 -10.86
C SER A 398 12.36 25.09 -11.95
N GLY A 399 11.42 25.98 -11.66
CA GLY A 399 10.85 26.91 -12.63
C GLY A 399 11.76 28.11 -12.93
N ASP A 400 11.72 28.54 -14.18
CA ASP A 400 12.39 29.74 -14.68
C ASP A 400 11.41 30.86 -15.07
N GLY A 401 10.19 30.49 -15.46
CA GLY A 401 9.12 31.43 -15.84
C GLY A 401 7.83 30.71 -16.14
N ILE A 402 6.71 31.44 -16.14
CA ILE A 402 5.42 30.95 -16.64
C ILE A 402 5.04 31.80 -17.85
N ASP A 403 4.88 31.16 -18.99
CA ASP A 403 4.50 31.81 -20.24
C ASP A 403 3.03 31.50 -20.57
N VAL A 404 2.35 32.46 -21.17
CA VAL A 404 1.00 32.30 -21.74
C VAL A 404 1.09 32.61 -23.22
N GLU A 405 0.66 31.65 -24.04
CA GLU A 405 0.60 31.72 -25.50
C GLU A 405 -0.82 31.35 -25.91
N ASP A 406 -1.63 32.35 -26.32
CA ASP A 406 -3.05 32.19 -26.60
C ASP A 406 -3.80 31.50 -25.42
N ASP A 407 -4.50 30.40 -25.69
CA ASP A 407 -5.21 29.59 -24.69
C ASP A 407 -4.32 28.57 -23.95
N ALA A 408 -2.99 28.60 -24.18
CA ALA A 408 -2.05 27.68 -23.57
C ALA A 408 -1.17 28.37 -22.52
N MET A 409 -0.88 27.63 -21.45
CA MET A 409 0.00 28.08 -20.38
C MET A 409 1.12 27.07 -20.19
N TRP A 410 2.34 27.56 -20.00
CA TRP A 410 3.56 26.75 -19.94
C TRP A 410 4.44 27.14 -18.74
N LEU A 411 5.00 26.14 -18.04
CA LEU A 411 6.05 26.36 -17.06
C LEU A 411 7.41 26.08 -17.70
N ARG A 412 8.26 27.10 -17.85
CA ARG A 412 9.65 26.90 -18.28
C ARG A 412 10.48 26.31 -17.16
N ILE A 413 11.32 25.35 -17.50
CA ILE A 413 12.18 24.65 -16.54
C ILE A 413 13.65 25.05 -16.75
N ARG A 414 14.33 25.38 -15.64
CA ARG A 414 15.77 25.69 -15.67
C ARG A 414 16.56 24.50 -16.24
N PRO A 415 17.52 24.71 -17.15
CA PRO A 415 18.23 23.62 -17.84
C PRO A 415 18.79 22.55 -16.91
N GLU A 416 19.37 22.95 -15.78
CA GLU A 416 19.99 22.07 -14.78
C GLU A 416 18.97 21.26 -13.95
N ARG A 417 17.67 21.55 -14.08
CA ARG A 417 16.57 20.88 -13.34
C ARG A 417 15.71 19.98 -14.22
N ARG A 418 15.98 19.89 -15.54
CA ARG A 418 15.17 19.09 -16.48
C ARG A 418 15.19 17.59 -16.20
N SER A 419 16.25 17.09 -15.56
CA SER A 419 16.38 15.68 -15.13
C SER A 419 15.80 15.39 -13.74
N ASP A 420 15.26 16.40 -13.03
CA ASP A 420 14.59 16.18 -11.75
C ASP A 420 13.37 15.26 -11.96
N ALA A 421 13.24 14.23 -11.12
CA ALA A 421 12.21 13.23 -11.29
C ALA A 421 10.79 13.81 -11.22
N ALA A 422 10.54 14.84 -10.41
CA ALA A 422 9.24 15.49 -10.30
C ALA A 422 8.90 16.29 -11.58
N VAL A 423 9.91 16.89 -12.21
CA VAL A 423 9.79 17.56 -13.52
C VAL A 423 9.53 16.53 -14.62
N SER A 424 10.32 15.45 -14.67
CA SER A 424 10.23 14.42 -15.71
C SER A 424 8.91 13.64 -15.72
N VAL A 425 8.07 13.77 -14.69
CA VAL A 425 6.69 13.23 -14.72
C VAL A 425 5.85 13.94 -15.78
N LEU A 426 6.04 15.25 -15.97
CA LEU A 426 5.20 16.09 -16.82
C LEU A 426 5.95 16.68 -18.03
N LEU A 427 7.28 16.69 -17.99
CA LEU A 427 8.11 17.17 -19.09
C LEU A 427 8.29 16.08 -20.14
N GLU A 428 7.88 16.35 -21.37
CA GLU A 428 8.11 15.45 -22.50
C GLU A 428 9.62 15.33 -22.81
N PRO A 429 10.10 14.16 -23.27
CA PRO A 429 11.51 13.99 -23.63
C PRO A 429 11.99 15.03 -24.65
N GLY A 430 13.03 15.80 -24.30
CA GLY A 430 13.60 16.85 -25.15
C GLY A 430 12.89 18.20 -25.09
N ALA A 431 11.77 18.31 -24.36
CA ALA A 431 11.08 19.57 -24.16
C ALA A 431 11.78 20.46 -23.12
N GLU A 432 11.54 21.77 -23.20
CA GLU A 432 12.09 22.77 -22.28
C GLU A 432 11.04 23.36 -21.33
N ARG A 433 9.76 23.08 -21.60
CA ARG A 433 8.61 23.62 -20.91
C ARG A 433 7.54 22.56 -20.69
N ILE A 434 6.89 22.62 -19.54
CA ILE A 434 5.77 21.76 -19.17
C ILE A 434 4.47 22.45 -19.57
N ARG A 435 3.59 21.75 -20.29
CA ARG A 435 2.25 22.26 -20.61
C ARG A 435 1.36 22.22 -19.37
N LEU A 436 0.81 23.37 -18.98
CA LEU A 436 -0.08 23.51 -17.82
C LEU A 436 -1.56 23.53 -18.22
N ALA A 437 -1.88 24.16 -19.36
CA ALA A 437 -3.24 24.30 -19.90
C ALA A 437 -3.38 23.71 -21.30
#